data_AF-A0A7C9ENQ2-F1
#
_entry.id   AF-A0A7C9ENQ2-F1
#
_cell.length_a   1.000
_cell.length_b   1.000
_cell.length_c   1.000
_cell.angle_alpha   90.00
_cell.angle_beta   90.00
_cell.angle_gamma   90.00
#
_symmetry.space_group_name_H-M   'P 1'
#
loop_
_entity.id
_entity.type
_entity.pdbx_description
1 polymer ?
#
loop_
_entity_poly.entity_id
_entity_poly.type
_entity_poly.pdbx_seq_one_letter_code
_entity_poly.pdbx_strand_id
1 'polypeptide(L)'
;VAYLLPVLGAVIADSFVGKYYTILASSILYVLGMGLLTLSAMLPSVSCVNNDRSVQSTLGCSWDLQIVTFFVALYLVAAAQAGHKPCVQAFGADQFDGEDPEEDKAKSSFFNW
;
A
#
# COMPACT_ATOMS: atom_id res chain seq x y z
N VAL A 1 9.08 1.08 -11.60
CA VAL A 1 8.05 1.55 -10.63
C VAL A 1 8.40 1.20 -9.18
N ALA A 2 8.76 -0.05 -8.88
CA ALA A 2 9.11 -0.50 -7.52
C ALA A 2 10.28 0.25 -6.82
N TYR A 3 11.09 1.02 -7.53
CA TYR A 3 12.23 1.76 -6.96
C TYR A 3 12.05 3.29 -6.90
N LEU A 4 11.12 3.87 -7.67
CA LEU A 4 10.94 5.33 -7.76
C LEU A 4 9.73 5.84 -6.96
N LEU A 5 8.64 5.05 -6.91
CA LEU A 5 7.48 5.38 -6.08
C LEU A 5 7.78 5.40 -4.57
N PRO A 6 8.60 4.48 -4.02
CA PRO A 6 8.96 4.49 -2.61
C PRO A 6 9.62 5.79 -2.17
N VAL A 7 10.52 6.32 -3.01
CA VAL A 7 11.30 7.52 -2.70
C VAL A 7 10.41 8.75 -2.69
N LEU A 8 9.53 8.91 -3.68
CA LEU A 8 8.57 10.01 -3.74
C LEU A 8 7.52 9.95 -2.62
N GLY A 9 7.00 8.75 -2.32
CA GLY A 9 6.07 8.56 -1.21
C GLY A 9 6.70 8.82 0.16
N ALA A 10 7.94 8.36 0.37
CA ALA A 10 8.69 8.60 1.58
C ALA A 10 9.04 10.09 1.78
N VAL A 11 9.42 10.82 0.72
CA VAL A 11 9.72 12.26 0.81
C VAL A 11 8.48 13.08 1.21
N ILE A 12 7.30 12.75 0.67
CA ILE A 12 6.05 13.45 1.03
C ILE A 12 5.64 13.12 2.47
N ALA A 13 5.84 11.87 2.89
CA ALA A 13 5.54 11.41 4.25
C ALA A 13 6.44 12.04 5.32
N ASP A 14 7.76 12.11 5.05
CA ASP A 14 8.75 12.72 5.95
C ASP A 14 8.60 14.24 6.04
N SER A 15 8.11 14.90 4.99
CA SER A 15 8.13 16.37 4.91
C SER A 15 6.97 17.08 5.62
N PHE A 16 5.83 16.43 5.90
CA PHE A 16 4.63 17.16 6.36
C PHE A 16 3.78 16.52 7.46
N VAL A 17 3.87 15.22 7.76
CA VAL A 17 2.80 14.53 8.54
C VAL A 17 3.28 13.87 9.84
N GLY A 18 4.55 13.47 9.93
CA GLY A 18 5.12 12.77 11.09
C GLY A 18 5.05 11.24 10.98
N LYS A 19 5.95 10.55 11.72
CA LYS A 19 6.19 9.09 11.60
C LYS A 19 4.93 8.25 11.84
N TYR A 20 4.14 8.57 12.88
CA TYR A 20 2.91 7.85 13.23
C TYR A 20 1.83 7.95 12.15
N TYR A 21 1.56 9.15 11.65
CA TYR A 21 0.54 9.36 10.62
C TYR A 21 0.92 8.72 9.28
N THR A 22 2.21 8.63 8.98
CA THR A 22 2.72 7.91 7.80
C THR A 22 2.44 6.41 7.89
N ILE A 23 2.65 5.80 9.06
CA ILE A 23 2.32 4.39 9.30
C ILE A 23 0.82 4.16 9.16
N LEU A 24 0.00 5.04 9.74
CA LEU A 24 -1.45 4.94 9.67
C LEU A 24 -1.98 5.09 8.23
N ALA A 25 -1.52 6.10 7.50
CA ALA A 25 -1.89 6.31 6.10
C ALA A 25 -1.43 5.15 5.20
N SER A 26 -0.22 4.63 5.40
CA SER A 26 0.28 3.46 4.68
C SER A 26 -0.55 2.22 4.97
N SER A 27 -0.99 2.03 6.22
CA SER A 27 -1.86 0.91 6.62
C SER A 27 -3.24 0.99 5.96
N ILE A 28 -3.84 2.19 5.91
CA ILE A 28 -5.13 2.41 5.23
C ILE A 28 -4.99 2.13 3.72
N LEU A 29 -3.94 2.65 3.08
CA LEU A 29 -3.66 2.40 1.66
C LEU A 29 -3.45 0.91 1.38
N TYR A 30 -2.80 0.19 2.30
CA TYR A 30 -2.59 -1.26 2.18
C TYR A 30 -3.91 -2.02 2.18
N VAL A 31 -4.80 -1.73 3.13
CA VAL A 31 -6.13 -2.37 3.23
C VAL A 31 -6.96 -2.07 1.98
N LEU A 32 -6.97 -0.82 1.51
CA LEU A 32 -7.68 -0.43 0.29
C LEU A 32 -7.12 -1.14 -0.95
N GLY A 33 -5.79 -1.19 -1.10
CA GLY A 33 -5.13 -1.88 -2.22
C GLY A 33 -5.44 -3.37 -2.24
N MET A 34 -5.40 -4.05 -1.08
CA MET A 34 -5.76 -5.46 -0.95
C MET A 34 -7.25 -5.71 -1.22
N GLY A 35 -8.13 -4.80 -0.78
CA GLY A 35 -9.57 -4.87 -1.07
C GLY A 35 -9.86 -4.76 -2.56
N LEU A 36 -9.25 -3.79 -3.25
CA LEU A 36 -9.38 -3.62 -4.70
C LEU A 36 -8.79 -4.81 -5.47
N LEU A 37 -7.65 -5.34 -5.02
CA LEU A 37 -7.03 -6.52 -5.63
C LEU A 37 -7.95 -7.75 -5.52
N THR A 38 -8.54 -7.96 -4.34
CA THR A 38 -9.49 -9.05 -4.09
C THR A 38 -10.74 -8.87 -4.96
N LEU A 39 -11.28 -7.66 -5.05
CA LEU A 39 -12.43 -7.35 -5.91
C LEU A 39 -12.11 -7.64 -7.39
N SER A 40 -10.92 -7.26 -7.86
CA SER A 40 -10.48 -7.53 -9.24
C SER A 40 -10.35 -9.03 -9.55
N ALA A 41 -10.04 -9.85 -8.54
CA ALA A 41 -9.92 -11.30 -8.67
C ALA A 41 -11.26 -12.04 -8.51
N MET A 42 -12.19 -11.49 -7.72
CA MET A 42 -13.52 -12.06 -7.50
C MET A 42 -14.53 -11.71 -8.59
N LEU A 43 -14.29 -10.65 -9.37
CA LEU A 43 -15.08 -10.39 -10.56
C LEU A 43 -14.89 -11.56 -11.53
N PRO A 44 -15.94 -12.37 -11.81
CA PRO A 44 -15.83 -13.41 -12.81
C PRO A 44 -15.45 -12.71 -14.10
N SER A 45 -14.48 -13.24 -14.83
CA SER A 45 -14.18 -12.80 -16.19
C SER A 45 -15.47 -12.88 -16.99
N VAL A 46 -16.21 -11.77 -17.07
CA VAL A 46 -17.49 -11.67 -17.75
C VAL A 46 -17.14 -11.84 -19.22
N SER A 47 -17.12 -13.10 -19.63
CA SER A 47 -17.14 -13.50 -21.02
C SER A 47 -18.47 -12.96 -21.52
N CYS A 48 -18.45 -11.75 -22.03
CA CYS A 48 -19.50 -11.19 -22.84
C CYS A 48 -19.61 -12.10 -24.08
N VAL A 49 -20.38 -13.18 -23.93
CA VAL A 49 -20.98 -13.90 -25.03
C VAL A 49 -21.89 -12.90 -25.69
N ASN A 50 -21.44 -12.35 -26.82
CA ASN A 50 -22.25 -11.52 -27.69
C ASN A 50 -23.50 -12.30 -28.08
N ASN A 51 -24.66 -11.90 -27.57
CA ASN A 51 -25.85 -11.88 -28.40
C ASN A 51 -26.90 -10.90 -27.86
N ASP A 52 -27.18 -9.97 -28.76
CA ASP A 52 -28.38 -9.17 -28.87
C ASP A 52 -28.51 -7.79 -28.19
N ARG A 53 -29.17 -6.94 -28.98
CA ARG A 53 -29.20 -5.48 -28.94
C ARG A 53 -29.99 -4.91 -27.76
N SER A 54 -29.64 -3.67 -27.44
CA SER A 54 -30.40 -2.63 -26.72
C SER A 54 -30.06 -2.40 -25.25
N VAL A 55 -30.00 -1.10 -24.93
CA VAL A 55 -29.74 -0.43 -23.64
C VAL A 55 -28.27 -0.09 -23.35
N GLN A 56 -27.99 1.16 -23.71
CA GLN A 56 -26.85 1.98 -23.33
C GLN A 56 -26.80 2.21 -21.82
N SER A 57 -25.73 1.78 -21.14
CA SER A 57 -25.01 2.60 -20.14
C SER A 57 -23.77 1.93 -19.53
N THR A 58 -22.65 2.63 -19.73
CA THR A 58 -21.62 2.97 -18.72
C THR A 58 -20.67 1.92 -18.18
N LEU A 59 -20.28 0.90 -18.95
CA LEU A 59 -19.03 0.20 -18.63
C LEU A 59 -18.50 -0.53 -19.88
N GLY A 60 -17.47 0.03 -20.53
CA GLY A 60 -16.78 -0.63 -21.63
C GLY A 60 -16.31 -2.03 -21.21
N CYS A 61 -16.25 -2.95 -22.17
CA CYS A 61 -15.93 -4.38 -22.02
C CYS A 61 -15.16 -4.71 -20.74
N SER A 62 -15.76 -5.55 -19.89
CA SER A 62 -15.36 -5.87 -18.52
C SER A 62 -13.87 -6.22 -18.30
N TRP A 63 -13.16 -6.61 -19.36
CA TRP A 63 -11.73 -6.91 -19.36
C TRP A 63 -10.84 -5.68 -19.11
N ASP A 64 -11.12 -4.54 -19.76
CA ASP A 64 -10.25 -3.36 -19.66
C ASP A 64 -10.27 -2.77 -18.25
N LEU A 65 -11.45 -2.75 -17.62
CA LEU A 65 -11.61 -2.25 -16.26
C LEU A 65 -11.09 -3.20 -15.20
N GLN A 66 -11.21 -4.52 -15.41
CA GLN A 66 -10.58 -5.49 -14.52
C GLN A 66 -9.06 -5.33 -14.53
N ILE A 67 -8.47 -5.19 -15.72
CA ILE A 67 -7.02 -4.98 -15.89
C ILE A 67 -6.57 -3.65 -15.26
N VAL A 68 -7.28 -2.56 -15.53
CA VAL A 68 -6.96 -1.25 -14.94
C VAL A 68 -7.08 -1.29 -13.41
N THR A 69 -8.16 -1.87 -12.88
CA THR A 69 -8.38 -2.01 -11.42
C THR A 69 -7.29 -2.86 -10.78
N PHE A 70 -6.90 -3.96 -11.43
CA PHE A 70 -5.80 -4.82 -10.99
C PHE A 70 -4.48 -4.06 -10.90
N PHE A 71 -4.10 -3.32 -11.95
CA PHE A 71 -2.86 -2.54 -11.93
C PHE A 71 -2.90 -1.39 -10.92
N VAL A 72 -4.02 -0.70 -10.78
CA VAL A 72 -4.21 0.33 -9.74
C VAL A 72 -4.06 -0.27 -8.34
N ALA A 73 -4.66 -1.43 -8.09
CA ALA A 73 -4.53 -2.13 -6.82
C ALA A 73 -3.07 -2.52 -6.52
N LEU A 74 -2.34 -3.04 -7.52
CA LEU A 74 -0.92 -3.36 -7.37
C LEU A 74 -0.06 -2.13 -7.05
N TYR A 75 -0.31 -0.99 -7.71
CA TYR A 75 0.43 0.24 -7.43
C TYR A 75 0.13 0.78 -6.02
N LEU A 76 -1.12 0.68 -5.54
CA LEU A 76 -1.49 1.06 -4.18
C LEU A 76 -0.81 0.18 -3.13
N VAL A 77 -0.82 -1.15 -3.32
CA VAL A 77 -0.14 -2.08 -2.40
C VAL A 77 1.37 -1.82 -2.37
N ALA A 78 1.99 -1.60 -3.54
CA ALA A 78 3.41 -1.30 -3.63
C ALA A 78 3.77 0.03 -2.93
N ALA A 79 2.95 1.07 -3.11
CA ALA A 79 3.13 2.36 -2.42
C ALA A 79 2.98 2.23 -0.90
N ALA A 80 1.99 1.46 -0.43
CA ALA A 80 1.77 1.24 1.00
C ALA A 80 2.93 0.48 1.66
N GLN A 81 3.45 -0.57 1.01
CA GLN A 81 4.59 -1.34 1.54
C GLN A 81 5.88 -0.51 1.62
N ALA A 82 6.07 0.40 0.68
CA ALA A 82 7.21 1.29 0.64
C ALA A 82 7.26 2.26 1.83
N GLY A 83 6.12 2.79 2.27
CA GLY A 83 6.03 3.67 3.44
C GLY A 83 6.05 2.90 4.77
N HIS A 84 5.46 1.70 4.81
CA HIS A 84 5.28 0.97 6.07
C HIS A 84 6.60 0.48 6.69
N LYS A 85 7.47 -0.16 5.92
CA LYS A 85 8.70 -0.79 6.45
C LYS A 85 9.69 0.19 7.12
N PRO A 86 10.14 1.28 6.46
CA PRO A 86 11.10 2.20 7.07
C PRO A 86 10.50 2.94 8.28
N CYS A 87 9.22 3.33 8.21
CA CYS A 87 8.59 4.10 9.28
C CYS A 87 8.30 3.24 10.52
N VAL A 88 7.92 1.97 10.36
CA VAL A 88 7.69 1.07 11.50
C VAL A 88 8.99 0.76 12.23
N GLN A 89 10.10 0.55 11.50
CA GLN A 89 11.41 0.33 12.13
C GLN A 89 11.90 1.58 12.87
N ALA A 90 11.76 2.77 12.26
CA ALA A 90 12.11 4.03 12.91
C ALA A 90 11.24 4.30 14.16
N PHE A 91 9.93 4.09 14.07
CA PHE A 91 9.01 4.24 15.20
C PHE A 91 9.29 3.22 16.30
N GLY A 92 9.55 1.96 15.96
CA GLY A 92 9.93 0.93 16.93
C GLY A 92 11.24 1.27 17.66
N ALA A 93 12.21 1.84 16.95
CA ALA A 93 13.46 2.29 17.55
C ALA A 93 13.30 3.55 18.44
N ASP A 94 12.28 4.37 18.18
CA ASP A 94 11.93 5.52 19.02
C ASP A 94 11.25 5.10 20.35
N GLN A 95 10.84 3.83 20.50
CA GLN A 95 10.23 3.33 21.74
C GLN A 95 11.23 3.01 22.85
N PHE A 96 12.53 2.97 22.55
CA PHE A 96 13.59 2.73 23.53
C PHE A 96 14.10 4.05 24.09
N ASP A 97 14.21 4.15 25.41
CA ASP A 97 14.84 5.27 26.08
C ASP A 97 16.37 5.22 25.89
N GLY A 98 16.95 6.33 25.45
CA GLY A 98 18.40 6.47 25.29
C GLY A 98 19.12 6.81 26.60
N GLU A 99 18.39 7.21 27.63
CA GLU A 99 18.94 7.52 28.96
C GLU A 99 19.05 6.27 29.84
N ASP A 100 18.34 5.18 29.49
CA ASP A 100 18.46 3.88 30.13
C ASP A 100 19.52 3.00 29.41
N PRO A 101 20.63 2.63 30.07
CA PRO A 101 21.70 1.84 29.47
C PRO A 101 21.30 0.38 29.12
N GLU A 102 20.24 -0.18 29.71
CA GLU A 102 19.69 -1.48 29.30
C GLU A 102 18.85 -1.34 28.02
N GLU A 103 18.00 -0.31 27.93
CA GLU A 103 17.16 -0.06 26.75
C GLU A 103 17.98 0.39 25.53
N ASP A 104 19.04 1.18 25.72
CA ASP A 104 19.93 1.61 24.62
C ASP A 104 20.67 0.40 23.99
N LYS A 105 21.12 -0.55 24.83
CA LYS A 105 21.66 -1.83 24.32
C LYS A 105 20.59 -2.65 23.60
N ALA A 106 19.37 -2.70 24.15
CA ALA A 106 18.26 -3.43 23.53
C ALA A 106 17.87 -2.84 22.16
N LYS A 107 17.95 -1.52 21.99
CA LYS A 107 17.75 -0.82 20.70
C LYS A 107 18.72 -1.31 19.62
N SER A 108 19.98 -1.54 19.97
CA SER A 108 20.96 -2.11 19.02
C SER A 108 20.65 -3.57 18.65
N SER A 109 20.06 -4.34 19.59
CA SER A 109 19.62 -5.72 19.37
C SER A 109 18.39 -5.79 18.45
N PHE A 110 17.47 -4.82 18.55
CA PHE A 110 16.26 -4.70 17.70
C PHE A 110 16.58 -4.69 16.19
N PHE A 111 17.72 -4.13 15.79
CA PHE A 111 18.16 -4.11 14.39
C PHE A 111 19.00 -5.34 13.98
N ASN A 112 19.41 -6.18 14.92
CA ASN A 112 20.28 -7.34 14.71
C ASN A 112 19.54 -8.69 14.68
N TRP A 113 18.21 -8.68 14.61
CA TRP A 113 17.40 -9.90 14.50
C TRP A 113 17.36 -10.50 13.08
#